data_AF-A0A351SH04-F1
#
_entry.id   AF-A0A351SH04-F1
#
_cell.length_a   1.000
_cell.length_b   1.000
_cell.length_c   1.000
_cell.angle_alpha   90.00
_cell.angle_beta   90.00
_cell.angle_gamma   90.00
#
_symmetry.space_group_name_H-M   'P 1'
#
loop_
_entity.id
_entity.type
_entity.pdbx_description
1 polymer ?
#
loop_
_entity_poly.entity_id
_entity_poly.type
_entity_poly.pdbx_seq_one_letter_code
_entity_poly.pdbx_strand_id
1 'polypeptide(L)'
;MMRTQIPSFRLPESVLDEEISYILNMGVEARFGVTVESMKTLVDDTSFDAIFVGTGAPRGRDLNIPGRHEADRHINIGIEWLESVSFGHTESIEERVVV
;
A
#
# COMPACT_ATOMS: atom_id res chain seq x y z
N MET A 1 2.40 -2.18 -1.48
CA MET A 1 1.34 -2.97 -2.13
C MET A 1 1.54 -4.48 -1.96
N MET A 2 2.71 -5.06 -2.24
CA MET A 2 2.89 -6.52 -2.13
C MET A 2 2.55 -7.08 -0.73
N ARG A 3 3.02 -6.43 0.34
CA ARG A 3 2.70 -6.84 1.72
C ARG A 3 1.25 -6.57 2.15
N THR A 4 0.62 -5.51 1.63
CA THR A 4 -0.65 -4.99 2.17
C THR A 4 -1.87 -5.28 1.31
N GLN A 5 -1.70 -5.75 0.07
CA GLN A 5 -2.80 -5.90 -0.88
C GLN A 5 -2.80 -7.23 -1.65
N ILE A 6 -1.69 -7.98 -1.62
CA ILE A 6 -1.66 -9.32 -2.18
C ILE A 6 -2.04 -10.28 -1.05
N PRO A 7 -3.11 -11.07 -1.19
CA PRO A 7 -3.52 -12.00 -0.14
C PRO A 7 -2.40 -13.01 0.21
N SER A 8 -2.28 -13.35 1.48
CA SER A 8 -1.23 -14.25 2.00
C SER A 8 -1.24 -15.64 1.37
N PHE A 9 -2.40 -16.14 0.92
CA PHE A 9 -2.50 -17.40 0.17
C PHE A 9 -1.91 -17.34 -1.24
N ARG A 10 -1.69 -16.13 -1.79
CA ARG A 10 -0.95 -15.92 -3.06
C ARG A 10 0.50 -15.57 -2.83
N LEU A 11 0.79 -14.78 -1.80
CA LEU A 11 2.13 -14.35 -1.46
C LEU A 11 2.31 -14.36 0.06
N PRO A 12 2.87 -15.44 0.62
CA PRO A 12 3.10 -15.54 2.06
C PRO A 12 4.07 -14.46 2.55
N GLU A 13 3.81 -13.89 3.72
CA GLU A 13 4.65 -12.85 4.32
C GLU A 13 6.10 -13.31 4.54
N SER A 14 6.30 -14.59 4.89
CA SER A 14 7.63 -15.16 5.10
C SER A 14 8.51 -15.11 3.84
N VAL A 15 7.91 -15.25 2.65
CA VAL A 15 8.63 -15.13 1.37
C VAL A 15 9.07 -13.67 1.15
N LEU A 16 8.17 -12.73 1.42
CA LEU A 16 8.50 -11.30 1.34
C LEU A 16 9.59 -10.90 2.35
N ASP A 17 9.51 -11.42 3.57
CA ASP A 17 10.50 -11.15 4.63
C ASP A 17 11.88 -11.67 4.24
N GLU A 18 11.96 -12.85 3.62
CA GLU A 18 13.21 -13.43 3.11
C GLU A 18 13.84 -12.53 2.03
N GLU A 19 13.06 -12.14 1.01
CA GLU A 19 13.54 -11.30 -0.10
C GLU A 19 13.98 -9.90 0.37
N ILE A 20 13.21 -9.28 1.26
CA ILE A 20 13.57 -7.99 1.87
C ILE A 20 14.85 -8.13 2.69
N SER A 21 14.99 -9.22 3.45
CA SER A 21 16.17 -9.47 4.27
C SER A 21 17.45 -9.58 3.44
N TYR A 22 17.37 -10.12 2.21
CA TYR A 22 18.53 -10.11 1.31
C TYR A 22 19.04 -8.70 1.04
N ILE A 23 18.15 -7.73 0.81
CA ILE A 23 18.53 -6.34 0.54
C ILE A 23 19.03 -5.66 1.81
N LEU A 24 18.34 -5.83 2.94
CA LEU A 24 18.73 -5.22 4.22
C LEU A 24 20.12 -5.71 4.66
N ASN A 25 20.41 -7.00 4.47
CA ASN A 25 21.70 -7.60 4.82
C ASN A 25 22.86 -7.15 3.91
N MET A 26 22.60 -6.46 2.79
CA MET A 26 23.64 -5.84 1.97
C MET A 26 24.15 -4.51 2.56
N GLY A 27 23.60 -4.05 3.69
CA GLY A 27 24.05 -2.84 4.38
C GLY A 27 23.34 -1.55 3.94
N VAL A 28 22.15 -1.66 3.34
CA VAL A 28 21.27 -0.51 3.09
C VAL A 28 20.86 0.12 4.43
N GLU A 29 21.01 1.45 4.54
CA GLU A 29 20.40 2.20 5.63
C GLU A 29 18.90 2.36 5.39
N ALA A 30 18.08 1.65 6.17
CA ALA A 30 16.63 1.71 6.08
C ALA A 30 16.03 2.62 7.17
N ARG A 31 15.16 3.54 6.76
CA ARG A 31 14.36 4.39 7.67
C ARG A 31 12.88 4.16 7.40
N PHE A 32 12.17 3.60 8.38
CA PHE A 32 10.73 3.30 8.28
C PHE A 32 9.89 4.34 9.01
N GLY A 33 8.60 4.43 8.68
CA GLY A 33 7.68 5.40 9.30
C GLY A 33 7.93 6.85 8.89
N VAL A 34 8.71 7.07 7.83
CA VAL A 34 9.02 8.41 7.30
C VAL A 34 8.18 8.67 6.06
N THR A 35 7.36 9.72 6.10
CA THR A 35 6.61 10.21 4.94
C THR A 35 7.41 11.29 4.23
N VAL A 36 7.53 11.20 2.91
CA VAL A 36 8.10 12.27 2.09
C VAL A 36 7.01 13.32 1.84
N GLU A 37 7.05 14.42 2.60
CA GLU A 37 6.08 15.52 2.45
C GLU A 37 6.40 16.45 1.26
N SER A 38 7.67 16.53 0.87
CA SER A 38 8.15 17.44 -0.18
C SER A 38 9.28 16.80 -0.97
N MET A 39 9.02 16.52 -2.25
CA MET A 39 10.06 16.10 -3.19
C MET A 39 11.10 17.19 -3.42
N LYS A 40 10.70 18.46 -3.34
CA LYS A 40 11.63 19.59 -3.48
C LYS A 40 12.70 19.57 -2.39
N THR A 41 12.30 19.29 -1.16
CA THR A 41 13.24 19.21 -0.03
C THR A 41 14.29 18.12 -0.24
N LEU A 42 13.89 16.97 -0.78
CA LEU A 42 14.84 15.89 -1.10
C LEU A 42 15.78 16.28 -2.25
N VAL A 43 15.26 16.89 -3.32
CA VAL A 43 16.06 17.29 -4.49
C VAL A 43 17.05 18.41 -4.15
N ASP A 44 16.69 19.32 -3.25
CA ASP A 44 17.57 20.40 -2.80
C ASP A 44 18.63 19.92 -1.78
N ASP A 45 18.50 18.70 -1.23
CA ASP A 45 19.44 18.15 -0.28
C ASP A 45 20.72 17.69 -0.99
N THR A 46 21.80 18.44 -0.79
CA THR A 46 23.10 18.18 -1.41
C THR A 46 23.85 16.98 -0.83
N SER A 47 23.30 16.28 0.17
CA SER A 47 23.89 15.06 0.71
C SER A 47 23.67 13.83 -0.17
N PHE A 48 22.78 13.90 -1.17
CA PHE A 48 22.51 12.81 -2.10
C PHE A 48 22.97 13.17 -3.52
N ASP A 49 23.74 12.28 -4.16
CA ASP A 49 24.13 12.43 -5.57
C ASP A 49 23.01 12.05 -6.54
N ALA A 50 22.07 11.20 -6.11
CA ALA A 50 20.95 10.71 -6.91
C ALA A 50 19.75 10.32 -6.05
N ILE A 51 18.55 10.45 -6.63
CA ILE A 51 17.29 10.12 -5.96
C ILE A 51 16.47 9.19 -6.87
N PHE A 52 16.05 8.05 -6.31
CA PHE A 52 15.11 7.13 -6.95
C PHE A 52 13.75 7.19 -6.24
N VAL A 53 12.68 7.37 -7.01
CA VAL A 53 11.31 7.48 -6.48
C VAL A 53 10.54 6.18 -6.76
N GLY A 54 10.34 5.39 -5.71
CA GLY A 54 9.64 4.11 -5.74
C GLY A 54 8.38 4.06 -4.87
N THR A 55 7.70 5.18 -4.65
CA THR A 55 6.55 5.28 -3.72
C THR A 55 5.28 4.57 -4.21
N GLY A 56 5.23 4.17 -5.49
CA GLY A 56 4.08 3.52 -6.11
C GLY A 56 2.87 4.45 -6.26
N ALA A 57 1.67 3.87 -6.41
CA ALA A 57 0.40 4.58 -6.54
C ALA A 57 -0.58 4.12 -5.45
N PRO A 58 -0.46 4.63 -4.20
CA PRO A 58 -1.20 4.11 -3.05
C PRO A 58 -2.67 4.58 -2.99
N ARG A 59 -3.17 5.31 -4.00
CA ARG A 59 -4.53 5.84 -4.01
C ARG A 59 -5.41 5.03 -4.95
N GLY A 60 -6.53 4.54 -4.42
CA GLY A 60 -7.56 3.92 -5.23
C GLY A 60 -8.29 4.95 -6.09
N ARG A 61 -8.91 4.46 -7.17
CA ARG A 61 -9.77 5.27 -8.02
C ARG A 61 -11.22 5.08 -7.57
N ASP A 62 -11.88 6.17 -7.23
CA ASP A 62 -13.29 6.15 -6.87
C ASP A 62 -14.21 6.18 -8.10
N LEU A 63 -15.47 5.83 -7.90
CA LEU A 63 -16.53 5.84 -8.89
C LEU A 63 -17.22 7.20 -8.93
N ASN A 64 -17.45 7.72 -10.13
CA ASN A 64 -18.25 8.93 -10.33
C ASN A 64 -19.59 8.55 -10.99
N ILE A 65 -20.52 8.05 -10.18
CA ILE A 65 -21.84 7.59 -10.62
C ILE A 65 -22.94 8.09 -9.67
N PRO A 66 -24.20 8.25 -10.16
CA PRO A 66 -25.33 8.56 -9.29
C PRO A 66 -25.49 7.52 -8.18
N GLY A 67 -25.77 7.95 -6.96
CA GLY A 67 -25.95 7.05 -5.82
C GLY A 67 -24.66 6.65 -5.08
N ARG A 68 -23.47 7.03 -5.59
CA ARG A 68 -22.18 6.62 -5.00
C ARG A 68 -22.03 7.02 -3.54
N HIS A 69 -22.39 8.25 -3.18
CA HIS A 69 -22.21 8.76 -1.82
C HIS A 69 -23.30 8.25 -0.87
N GLU A 70 -24.50 8.04 -1.39
CA GLU A 70 -25.64 7.49 -0.64
C GLU A 70 -25.39 6.02 -0.25
N ALA A 71 -24.66 5.29 -1.08
CA ALA A 71 -24.32 3.88 -0.88
C ALA A 71 -22.92 3.66 -0.27
N ASP A 72 -22.26 4.70 0.25
CA ASP A 72 -20.86 4.65 0.71
C ASP A 72 -20.56 3.52 1.70
N ARG A 73 -21.51 3.19 2.57
CA ARG A 73 -21.38 2.07 3.53
C ARG A 73 -21.20 0.69 2.91
N HIS A 74 -21.59 0.51 1.64
CA HIS A 74 -21.52 -0.77 0.93
C HIS A 74 -20.55 -0.74 -0.26
N ILE A 75 -19.87 0.38 -0.50
CA ILE A 75 -18.91 0.53 -1.60
C ILE A 75 -17.53 0.64 -1.00
N ASN A 76 -16.67 -0.33 -1.30
CA ASN A 76 -15.29 -0.36 -0.83
C ASN A 76 -14.35 -0.10 -2.00
N ILE A 77 -13.42 0.85 -1.83
CA ILE A 77 -12.34 1.06 -2.80
C ILE A 77 -11.38 -0.13 -2.71
N GLY A 78 -11.08 -0.79 -3.83
CA GLY A 78 -10.37 -2.08 -3.81
C GLY A 78 -9.02 -2.07 -3.06
N ILE A 79 -8.24 -0.99 -3.17
CA ILE A 79 -6.98 -0.83 -2.43
C ILE A 79 -7.22 -0.78 -0.92
N GLU A 80 -8.23 -0.01 -0.48
CA GLU A 80 -8.58 0.15 0.93
C GLU A 80 -9.20 -1.14 1.49
N TRP A 81 -10.02 -1.82 0.70
CA TRP A 81 -10.60 -3.12 1.06
C TRP A 81 -9.53 -4.18 1.33
N LEU A 82 -8.60 -4.35 0.38
CA LEU A 82 -7.54 -5.36 0.50
C LEU A 82 -6.61 -5.05 1.69
N GLU A 83 -6.32 -3.77 1.93
CA GLU A 83 -5.55 -3.32 3.08
C GLU A 83 -6.28 -3.59 4.40
N SER A 84 -7.58 -3.29 4.47
CA SER A 84 -8.44 -3.53 5.63
C SER A 84 -8.51 -5.02 6.00
N VAL A 85 -8.66 -5.90 5.00
CA VAL A 85 -8.61 -7.35 5.19
C VAL A 85 -7.22 -7.80 5.67
N SER A 86 -6.15 -7.29 5.06
CA SER A 86 -4.78 -7.69 5.42
C SER A 86 -4.39 -7.30 6.85
N PHE A 87 -4.91 -6.18 7.37
CA PHE A 87 -4.67 -5.73 8.74
C PHE A 87 -5.72 -6.21 9.76
N GLY A 88 -6.67 -7.07 9.36
CA GLY A 88 -7.69 -7.61 10.25
C GLY A 88 -8.76 -6.60 10.69
N HIS A 89 -8.89 -5.48 9.99
CA HIS A 89 -9.98 -4.50 10.22
C HIS A 89 -11.30 -4.95 9.60
N THR A 90 -11.26 -5.92 8.69
CA THR A 90 -12.45 -6.51 8.06
C THR A 90 -12.38 -8.05 8.11
N GLU A 91 -13.33 -8.65 8.83
CA GLU A 91 -13.44 -10.10 9.00
C GLU A 91 -14.65 -10.71 8.28
N SER A 92 -15.59 -9.88 7.81
CA SER A 92 -16.81 -10.32 7.14
C SER A 92 -17.30 -9.33 6.08
N ILE A 93 -18.10 -9.84 5.15
CA ILE A 93 -18.81 -9.10 4.10
C ILE A 93 -20.19 -9.75 3.92
N GLU A 94 -21.14 -9.04 3.33
CA GLU A 94 -22.47 -9.57 3.00
C GLU A 94 -22.40 -10.73 1.99
N GLU A 95 -23.44 -11.57 1.98
CA GLU A 95 -23.51 -12.78 1.16
C GLU A 95 -23.40 -12.53 -0.36
N ARG A 96 -23.85 -11.35 -0.83
CA ARG A 96 -23.90 -11.00 -2.25
C ARG A 96 -22.97 -9.83 -2.53
N VAL A 97 -21.86 -10.13 -3.19
CA VAL A 97 -20.80 -9.16 -3.52
C VAL A 97 -20.66 -9.05 -5.04
N VAL A 98 -20.44 -7.83 -5.52
CA VAL A 98 -20.03 -7.53 -6.90
C VAL A 98 -18.67 -6.85 -6.84
N VAL A 99 -17.75 -7.30 -7.70
CA VAL A 99 -16.38 -6.76 -7.85
C VAL A 99 -16.22 -6.16 -9.23
#